data_AF-A0A2A5DC39-F1
#
_entry.id   AF-A0A2A5DC39-F1
#
_cell.length_a   1.000
_cell.length_b   1.000
_cell.length_c   1.000
_cell.angle_alpha   90.00
_cell.angle_beta   90.00
_cell.angle_gamma   90.00
#
_symmetry.space_group_name_H-M   'P 1'
#
loop_
_entity.id
_entity.type
_entity.pdbx_description
1 polymer ?
#
loop_
_entity_poly.entity_id
_entity_poly.type
_entity_poly.pdbx_seq_one_letter_code
_entity_poly.pdbx_strand_id
1 'polypeptide(L)'
;MGVGKFEIGVVSMKDILGSEPTESLERFQEIGLGFHSNQGEEITEIIVSGATFSTKEGIRVGTSAEEVRDLLGPPLSETTKEVNKGLEFPVLVYEGIGFFIEEGKVSYIFVAS
;
A
#
# COMPACT_ATOMS: atom_id res chain seq x y z
N MET A 1 -10.95 0.90 -1.81
CA MET A 1 -9.73 0.19 -2.24
C MET A 1 -8.96 -0.28 -1.01
N GLY A 2 -8.15 -1.34 -1.08
CA GLY A 2 -7.59 -1.90 0.14
C GLY A 2 -6.57 -3.02 -0.03
N VAL A 3 -6.02 -3.45 1.09
CA VAL A 3 -5.05 -4.54 1.20
C VAL A 3 -5.51 -5.49 2.31
N GLY A 4 -5.68 -6.77 1.98
CA GLY A 4 -6.26 -7.77 2.88
C GLY A 4 -7.65 -7.36 3.36
N LYS A 5 -7.79 -7.19 4.69
CA LYS A 5 -9.05 -6.77 5.32
C LYS A 5 -9.18 -5.24 5.50
N PHE A 6 -8.18 -4.47 5.09
CA PHE A 6 -8.13 -3.03 5.34
C PHE A 6 -8.58 -2.28 4.09
N GLU A 7 -9.66 -1.52 4.21
CA GLU A 7 -10.25 -0.76 3.09
C GLU A 7 -10.36 0.72 3.45
N ILE A 8 -9.80 1.57 2.57
CA ILE A 8 -9.88 3.03 2.64
C ILE A 8 -11.35 3.47 2.62
N GLY A 9 -11.72 4.38 3.54
CA GLY A 9 -13.08 4.92 3.67
C GLY A 9 -14.14 3.94 4.20
N VAL A 10 -13.74 2.72 4.60
CA VAL A 10 -14.66 1.69 5.13
C VAL A 10 -14.31 1.32 6.56
N VAL A 11 -13.02 1.16 6.86
CA VAL A 11 -12.53 0.78 8.19
C VAL A 11 -12.00 2.02 8.91
N SER A 12 -12.44 2.24 10.16
CA SER A 12 -11.91 3.36 10.96
C SER A 12 -10.57 2.98 11.61
N MET A 13 -9.74 3.97 11.94
CA MET A 13 -8.51 3.71 12.69
C MET A 13 -8.79 3.07 14.05
N LYS A 14 -9.91 3.39 14.69
CA LYS A 14 -10.34 2.77 15.95
C LYS A 14 -10.61 1.27 15.79
N ASP A 15 -11.19 0.86 14.67
CA ASP A 15 -11.47 -0.55 14.38
C ASP A 15 -10.20 -1.36 14.09
N ILE A 16 -9.17 -0.71 13.52
CA ILE A 16 -7.87 -1.34 13.28
C ILE A 16 -7.06 -1.48 14.57
N LEU A 17 -7.04 -0.42 15.37
CA LEU A 17 -6.10 -0.26 16.48
C LEU A 17 -6.63 -0.76 17.82
N GLY A 18 -7.94 -0.96 17.94
CA GLY A 18 -8.56 -1.43 19.17
C GLY A 18 -8.27 -0.50 20.36
N SER A 19 -8.17 -1.08 21.55
CA SER A 19 -8.04 -0.33 22.81
C SER A 19 -6.62 0.21 23.08
N GLU A 20 -5.60 -0.30 22.39
CA GLU A 20 -4.19 0.05 22.58
C GLU A 20 -3.56 0.46 21.25
N PRO A 21 -3.78 1.73 20.83
CA PRO A 21 -3.51 2.13 19.46
C PRO A 21 -2.02 2.24 19.11
N THR A 22 -1.18 2.61 20.06
CA THR A 22 0.27 2.73 19.83
C THR A 22 0.92 1.38 19.58
N GLU A 23 0.69 0.40 20.47
CA GLU A 23 1.25 -0.95 20.30
C GLU A 23 0.74 -1.63 19.03
N SER A 24 -0.51 -1.38 18.66
CA SER A 24 -1.09 -1.96 17.44
C SER A 24 -0.45 -1.36 16.18
N LEU A 25 -0.20 -0.04 16.15
CA LEU A 25 0.50 0.60 15.04
C LEU A 25 1.94 0.10 14.89
N GLU A 26 2.67 -0.02 15.99
CA GLU A 26 4.06 -0.52 15.99
C GLU A 26 4.11 -1.95 15.44
N ARG A 27 3.21 -2.83 15.88
CA ARG A 27 3.12 -4.21 15.36
C ARG A 27 2.81 -4.26 13.86
N PHE A 28 1.93 -3.39 13.37
CA PHE A 28 1.65 -3.32 11.93
C PHE A 28 2.88 -2.85 11.15
N GLN A 29 3.60 -1.84 11.66
CA GLN A 29 4.83 -1.35 11.03
C GLN A 29 5.91 -2.43 10.99
N GLU A 30 6.09 -3.21 12.06
CA GLU A 30 7.04 -4.33 12.13
C GLU A 30 6.80 -5.38 11.05
N ILE A 31 5.54 -5.63 10.69
CA ILE A 31 5.17 -6.58 9.62
C ILE A 31 5.03 -5.91 8.25
N GLY A 32 5.42 -4.64 8.14
CA GLY A 32 5.47 -3.89 6.88
C GLY A 32 4.10 -3.36 6.43
N LEU A 33 3.26 -2.93 7.35
CA LEU A 33 1.97 -2.28 7.09
C LEU A 33 1.86 -0.95 7.86
N GLY A 34 1.63 0.13 7.14
CA GLY A 34 1.43 1.48 7.68
C GLY A 34 0.08 2.05 7.30
N PHE A 35 -0.42 2.97 8.12
CA PHE A 35 -1.69 3.65 7.91
C PHE A 35 -1.53 5.15 8.16
N HIS A 36 -2.13 5.99 7.31
CA HIS A 36 -2.38 7.39 7.60
C HIS A 36 -3.89 7.64 7.69
N SER A 37 -4.28 8.58 8.54
CA SER A 37 -5.69 8.94 8.74
C SER A 37 -5.86 10.44 8.87
N ASN A 38 -7.03 10.94 8.45
CA ASN A 38 -7.41 12.31 8.73
C ASN A 38 -8.08 12.38 10.11
N GLN A 39 -7.52 13.17 11.01
CA GLN A 39 -8.04 13.41 12.36
C GLN A 39 -8.27 12.14 13.23
N GLY A 40 -7.65 11.01 12.86
CA GLY A 40 -7.73 9.77 13.63
C GLY A 40 -9.04 8.98 13.45
N GLU A 41 -9.89 9.34 12.49
CA GLU A 41 -11.19 8.68 12.28
C GLU A 41 -11.15 7.74 11.08
N GLU A 42 -10.85 8.24 9.88
CA GLU A 42 -10.87 7.45 8.65
C GLU A 42 -9.47 7.24 8.09
N ILE A 43 -9.17 6.02 7.63
CA ILE A 43 -7.93 5.71 6.94
C ILE A 43 -7.99 6.37 5.57
N THR A 44 -7.00 7.23 5.30
CA THR A 44 -6.85 7.91 4.01
C THR A 44 -5.77 7.26 3.17
N GLU A 45 -4.76 6.63 3.80
CA GLU A 45 -3.68 5.96 3.09
C GLU A 45 -3.28 4.65 3.78
N ILE A 46 -2.99 3.62 2.97
CA ILE A 46 -2.38 2.36 3.40
C ILE A 46 -1.05 2.20 2.67
N ILE A 47 -0.04 1.84 3.45
CA ILE A 47 1.33 1.66 3.03
C ILE A 47 1.72 0.20 3.25
N VAL A 48 2.20 -0.50 2.23
CA VAL A 48 2.65 -1.90 2.35
C VAL A 48 4.10 -2.02 1.89
N SER A 49 4.95 -2.51 2.78
CA SER A 49 6.32 -2.94 2.50
C SER A 49 6.57 -4.42 2.83
N GLY A 50 5.61 -5.08 3.50
CA GLY A 50 5.69 -6.50 3.85
C GLY A 50 5.03 -7.42 2.81
N ALA A 51 5.66 -8.57 2.52
CA ALA A 51 5.15 -9.56 1.56
C ALA A 51 3.89 -10.32 2.02
N THR A 52 3.50 -10.17 3.29
CA THR A 52 2.36 -10.87 3.91
C THR A 52 1.01 -10.32 3.45
N PHE A 53 0.96 -9.08 2.98
CA PHE A 53 -0.28 -8.39 2.61
C PHE A 53 -0.43 -8.31 1.10
N SER A 54 -1.65 -8.52 0.61
CA SER A 54 -1.99 -8.44 -0.81
C SER A 54 -3.23 -7.59 -1.08
N THR A 55 -3.32 -7.03 -2.28
CA THR A 55 -4.57 -6.46 -2.80
C THR A 55 -5.64 -7.56 -2.97
N LYS A 56 -6.87 -7.19 -3.34
CA LYS A 56 -7.95 -8.15 -3.64
C LYS A 56 -7.62 -9.04 -4.83
N GLU A 57 -6.81 -8.52 -5.75
CA GLU A 57 -6.32 -9.19 -6.96
C GLU A 57 -5.09 -10.06 -6.69
N GLY A 58 -4.59 -10.11 -5.44
CA GLY A 58 -3.47 -10.96 -5.04
C GLY A 58 -2.08 -10.35 -5.22
N ILE A 59 -1.99 -9.07 -5.61
CA ILE A 59 -0.71 -8.36 -5.78
C ILE A 59 -0.12 -8.05 -4.40
N ARG A 60 1.15 -8.36 -4.20
CA ARG A 60 1.90 -8.16 -2.94
C ARG A 60 3.33 -7.72 -3.22
N VAL A 61 4.06 -7.33 -2.18
CA VAL A 61 5.51 -7.14 -2.29
C VAL A 61 6.16 -8.43 -2.81
N GLY A 62 6.96 -8.29 -3.86
CA GLY A 62 7.60 -9.37 -4.62
C GLY A 62 6.89 -9.78 -5.91
N THR A 63 5.63 -9.39 -6.13
CA THR A 63 4.91 -9.61 -7.40
C THR A 63 5.65 -8.91 -8.55
N SER A 64 5.77 -9.54 -9.72
CA SER A 64 6.47 -8.91 -10.85
C SER A 64 5.65 -7.77 -11.45
N ALA A 65 6.31 -6.75 -12.01
CA ALA A 65 5.63 -5.66 -12.69
C ALA A 65 4.83 -6.13 -13.91
N GLU A 66 5.23 -7.24 -14.54
CA GLU A 66 4.47 -7.88 -15.63
C GLU A 66 3.17 -8.50 -15.10
N GLU A 67 3.25 -9.27 -14.01
CA GLU A 67 2.08 -9.89 -13.37
C GLU A 67 1.07 -8.84 -12.89
N VAL A 68 1.54 -7.68 -12.38
CA VAL A 68 0.66 -6.55 -12.05
C VAL A 68 -0.13 -6.08 -13.29
N ARG A 69 0.54 -5.94 -14.44
CA ARG A 69 -0.10 -5.52 -15.69
C ARG A 69 -1.04 -6.58 -16.26
N ASP A 70 -0.72 -7.87 -16.06
CA ASP A 70 -1.60 -8.96 -16.47
C ASP A 70 -2.88 -9.01 -15.63
N LEU A 71 -2.80 -8.70 -14.33
CA LEU A 71 -3.93 -8.72 -13.41
C LEU A 71 -4.81 -7.47 -13.50
N LEU A 72 -4.21 -6.29 -13.68
CA LEU A 72 -4.93 -5.01 -13.65
C LEU A 72 -5.11 -4.35 -15.03
N GLY A 73 -4.44 -4.88 -16.06
CA GLY A 73 -4.32 -4.20 -17.35
C GLY A 73 -3.22 -3.12 -17.35
N PRO A 74 -3.16 -2.28 -18.40
CA PRO A 74 -2.16 -1.22 -18.47
C PRO A 74 -2.40 -0.15 -17.37
N PRO A 75 -1.33 0.40 -16.76
CA PRO A 75 -1.47 1.45 -15.76
C PRO A 75 -2.00 2.75 -16.37
N LEU A 76 -2.65 3.57 -15.54
CA LEU A 76 -3.06 4.93 -15.90
C LEU A 76 -1.85 5.84 -16.13
N SER A 77 -0.76 5.59 -15.42
CA SER A 77 0.51 6.28 -15.58
C SER A 77 1.68 5.41 -15.13
N GLU A 78 2.80 5.50 -15.85
CA GLU A 78 4.10 5.04 -15.39
C GLU A 78 4.98 6.26 -15.14
N THR A 79 5.39 6.45 -13.90
CA THR A 79 6.18 7.62 -13.48
C THR A 79 7.30 7.18 -12.56
N THR A 80 8.19 8.11 -12.21
CA THR A 80 9.22 7.88 -11.20
C THR A 80 8.90 8.78 -10.01
N LYS A 81 8.92 8.22 -8.80
CA LYS A 81 8.74 9.01 -7.58
C LYS A 81 9.98 8.92 -6.70
N GLU A 82 10.38 10.08 -6.19
CA GLU A 82 11.40 10.17 -5.16
C GLU A 82 10.83 9.69 -3.82
N VAL A 83 11.54 8.76 -3.21
CA VAL A 83 11.35 8.25 -1.86
C VAL A 83 12.61 8.59 -1.08
N ASN A 84 12.48 9.16 0.12
CA ASN A 84 13.60 9.41 1.04
C ASN A 84 14.89 10.02 0.44
N LYS A 85 14.89 11.35 0.21
CA LYS A 85 16.11 12.14 -0.09
C LYS A 85 16.89 11.62 -1.31
N GLY A 86 16.21 11.46 -2.45
CA GLY A 86 16.82 11.25 -3.76
C GLY A 86 16.76 9.83 -4.32
N LEU A 87 16.14 8.88 -3.63
CA LEU A 87 15.93 7.53 -4.19
C LEU A 87 14.69 7.52 -5.07
N GLU A 88 14.91 7.45 -6.37
CA GLU A 88 13.86 7.45 -7.38
C GLU A 88 13.48 6.02 -7.79
N PHE A 89 12.20 5.70 -7.67
CA PHE A 89 11.67 4.39 -8.05
C PHE A 89 10.57 4.54 -9.11
N PRO A 90 10.55 3.68 -10.14
CA PRO A 90 9.41 3.56 -11.03
C PRO A 90 8.15 3.20 -10.24
N VAL A 91 7.02 3.77 -10.65
CA VAL A 91 5.71 3.54 -10.05
C VAL A 91 4.69 3.26 -11.14
N LEU A 92 4.00 2.13 -11.03
CA LEU A 92 2.80 1.84 -11.81
C LEU A 92 1.60 2.40 -11.07
N VAL A 93 0.93 3.39 -11.66
CA VAL A 93 -0.21 4.08 -11.04
C VAL A 93 -1.51 3.60 -11.66
N TYR A 94 -2.42 3.16 -10.79
CA TYR A 94 -3.81 2.84 -11.11
C TYR A 94 -4.72 3.74 -10.27
N GLU A 95 -6.03 3.66 -10.50
CA GLU A 95 -7.01 4.40 -9.69
C GLU A 95 -6.83 3.99 -8.23
N GLY A 96 -6.57 4.95 -7.34
CA GLY A 96 -6.44 4.72 -5.88
C GLY A 96 -5.27 3.86 -5.40
N ILE A 97 -4.40 3.36 -6.28
CA ILE A 97 -3.26 2.49 -5.89
C ILE A 97 -2.03 2.71 -6.77
N GLY A 98 -0.86 2.71 -6.14
CA GLY A 98 0.45 2.79 -6.78
C GLY A 98 1.36 1.64 -6.34
N PHE A 99 2.08 1.06 -7.30
CA PHE A 99 3.06 0.00 -7.08
C PHE A 99 4.46 0.52 -7.41
N PHE A 100 5.30 0.66 -6.40
CA PHE A 100 6.71 1.01 -6.58
C PHE A 100 7.47 -0.24 -7.00
N ILE A 101 8.28 -0.10 -8.04
CA ILE A 101 8.97 -1.20 -8.69
C ILE A 101 10.47 -1.07 -8.45
N GLU A 102 11.07 -2.11 -7.91
CA GLU A 102 12.52 -2.27 -7.74
C GLU A 102 12.92 -3.61 -8.36
N GLU A 103 13.95 -3.61 -9.19
CA GLU A 103 14.42 -4.81 -9.91
C GLU A 103 13.29 -5.58 -10.65
N GLY A 104 12.31 -4.84 -11.18
CA GLY A 104 11.18 -5.40 -11.93
C GLY A 104 10.07 -6.02 -11.06
N LYS A 105 10.13 -5.86 -9.74
CA LYS A 105 9.14 -6.37 -8.78
C LYS A 105 8.58 -5.27 -7.90
N VAL A 106 7.37 -5.49 -7.40
CA VAL A 106 6.76 -4.62 -6.40
C VAL A 106 7.60 -4.65 -5.13
N SER A 107 8.21 -3.52 -4.78
CA SER A 107 8.90 -3.33 -3.50
C SER A 107 8.00 -2.70 -2.44
N TYR A 108 7.02 -1.91 -2.90
CA TYR A 108 6.13 -1.16 -2.03
C TYR A 108 4.78 -0.88 -2.70
N ILE A 109 3.71 -0.91 -1.91
CA ILE A 109 2.34 -0.61 -2.36
C ILE A 109 1.82 0.58 -1.59
N PHE A 110 1.25 1.53 -2.30
CA PHE A 110 0.58 2.71 -1.75
C PHE A 110 -0.88 2.71 -2.18
N VAL A 111 -1.81 2.76 -1.24
CA VAL A 111 -3.25 2.88 -1.51
C VAL A 111 -3.74 4.20 -0.92
N ALA A 112 -4.46 5.00 -1.68
CA ALA A 112 -5.03 6.26 -1.23
C ALA A 112 -6.44 6.50 -1.80
N SER A 113 -7.24 7.31 -1.11
CA SER A 113 -8.55 7.82 -1.57
C SER A 113 -8.43 8.94 -2.58
#